data_AF-A0A7S7M1E1-F1
#
_entry.id   AF-A0A7S7M1E1-F1
#
_cell.length_a   1.000
_cell.length_b   1.000
_cell.length_c   1.000
_cell.angle_alpha   90.00
_cell.angle_beta   90.00
_cell.angle_gamma   90.00
#
_symmetry.space_group_name_H-M   'P 1'
#
loop_
_entity.id
_entity.type
_entity.pdbx_description
1 polymer ?
#
loop_
_entity_poly.entity_id
_entity_poly.type
_entity_poly.pdbx_seq_one_letter_code
_entity_poly.pdbx_strand_id
1 'polypeptide(L)'
;MYTVQMEQECECFKKSEYSNNNTFKTQQDAYNYSNIVAELMNEEFCGQHTFYSQRAEGDNFVIRVAINATAVSGCSTGVSCDVGCGSTDDWSLESTADANNDSCGTGCGCS
;
A
#
# COMPACT_ATOMS: atom_id res chain seq x y z
N MET A 1 6.23 22.67 -21.71
CA MET A 1 7.06 21.58 -21.12
C MET A 1 6.33 21.13 -19.89
N TYR A 2 6.26 19.83 -19.64
CA TYR A 2 5.52 19.27 -18.52
C TYR A 2 6.47 18.76 -17.46
N THR A 3 6.21 19.05 -16.19
CA THR A 3 7.11 18.65 -15.09
C THR A 3 6.41 17.65 -14.21
N VAL A 4 7.08 16.54 -13.89
CA VAL A 4 6.62 15.55 -12.91
C VAL A 4 7.45 15.71 -11.65
N GLN A 5 6.79 15.98 -10.54
CA GLN A 5 7.41 16.11 -9.22
C GLN A 5 6.71 15.19 -8.20
N MET A 6 7.47 14.71 -7.22
CA MET A 6 6.93 13.98 -6.10
C MET A 6 6.50 14.95 -5.00
N GLU A 7 5.32 14.72 -4.41
CA GLU A 7 4.80 15.52 -3.29
C GLU A 7 5.68 15.37 -2.05
N GLN A 8 6.06 14.14 -1.72
CA GLN A 8 6.89 13.85 -0.57
C GLN A 8 7.92 12.76 -0.90
N GLU A 9 9.20 13.10 -0.76
CA GLU A 9 10.30 12.16 -0.98
C GLU A 9 10.45 11.23 0.22
N CYS A 10 9.83 10.06 0.12
CA CYS A 10 9.98 8.98 1.10
C CYS A 10 11.40 8.41 1.06
N GLU A 11 11.85 7.79 2.16
CA GLU A 11 13.18 7.14 2.18
C GLU A 11 13.33 6.07 1.10
N CYS A 12 12.24 5.37 0.76
CA CYS A 12 12.24 4.37 -0.30
C CYS A 12 12.50 5.01 -1.68
N PHE A 13 11.90 6.18 -1.94
CA PHE A 13 12.16 6.93 -3.16
C PHE A 13 13.62 7.42 -3.22
N LYS A 14 14.18 7.89 -2.10
CA LYS A 14 15.59 8.31 -2.02
C LYS A 14 16.59 7.17 -2.25
N LYS A 15 16.19 5.92 -1.97
CA LYS A 15 16.97 4.72 -2.26
C LYS A 15 16.80 4.21 -3.69
N SER A 16 15.75 4.67 -4.38
CA SER A 16 15.48 4.32 -5.76
C SER A 16 16.39 5.10 -6.74
N GLU A 17 16.51 4.61 -7.96
CA GLU A 17 17.23 5.29 -9.05
C GLU A 17 16.43 6.43 -9.70
N TYR A 18 15.18 6.65 -9.27
CA TYR A 18 14.31 7.66 -9.84
C TYR A 18 14.66 9.06 -9.34
N SER A 19 14.63 10.03 -10.24
CA SER A 19 14.87 11.44 -9.94
C SER A 19 13.55 12.18 -9.72
N ASN A 20 13.57 13.24 -8.91
CA ASN A 20 12.45 14.17 -8.78
C ASN A 20 12.57 15.29 -9.83
N ASN A 21 11.48 16.01 -10.12
CA ASN A 21 11.42 17.13 -11.08
C ASN A 21 11.82 16.75 -12.52
N ASN A 22 11.34 15.61 -13.03
CA ASN A 22 11.59 15.24 -14.42
C ASN A 22 10.75 16.11 -15.37
N THR A 23 11.38 16.61 -16.43
CA THR A 23 10.70 17.43 -17.43
C THR A 23 10.51 16.67 -18.74
N PHE A 24 9.30 16.72 -19.29
CA PHE A 24 8.88 16.06 -20.51
C PHE A 24 8.37 17.07 -21.54
N LYS A 25 8.43 16.69 -22.82
CA LYS A 25 7.95 17.54 -23.93
C LYS A 25 6.44 17.45 -24.11
N THR A 26 5.87 16.27 -23.92
CA THR A 26 4.44 16.02 -24.12
C THR A 26 3.73 15.72 -22.80
N GLN A 27 2.44 16.02 -22.76
CA GLN A 27 1.59 15.73 -21.61
C GLN A 27 1.49 14.22 -21.37
N GLN A 28 1.40 13.45 -22.46
CA GLN A 28 1.23 12.01 -22.41
C GLN A 28 2.48 11.32 -21.85
N ASP A 29 3.68 11.79 -22.21
CA ASP A 29 4.92 11.26 -21.63
C ASP A 29 4.99 11.52 -20.12
N ALA A 30 4.65 12.74 -19.69
CA ALA A 30 4.63 13.08 -18.26
C ALA A 30 3.60 12.24 -17.49
N TYR A 31 2.40 12.07 -18.05
CA TYR A 31 1.35 11.24 -17.46
C TYR A 31 1.77 9.77 -17.36
N ASN A 32 2.28 9.20 -18.45
CA ASN A 32 2.76 7.83 -18.48
C ASN A 32 3.89 7.60 -17.47
N TYR A 33 4.88 8.49 -17.45
CA TYR A 33 5.97 8.43 -16.48
C TYR A 33 5.46 8.48 -15.04
N SER A 34 4.55 9.40 -14.73
CA SER A 34 3.98 9.53 -13.37
C SER A 34 3.21 8.29 -12.91
N ASN A 35 2.51 7.60 -13.82
CA ASN A 35 1.81 6.36 -13.51
C ASN A 35 2.77 5.20 -13.31
N ILE A 36 3.77 5.04 -14.19
CA ILE A 36 4.77 3.97 -14.08
C ILE A 36 5.51 4.08 -12.74
N VAL A 37 5.94 5.30 -12.37
CA VAL A 37 6.62 5.51 -11.08
C VAL A 37 5.68 5.24 -9.92
N ALA A 38 4.42 5.67 -9.97
CA ALA A 38 3.45 5.40 -8.90
C ALA A 38 3.21 3.89 -8.71
N GLU A 39 3.03 3.14 -9.80
CA GLU A 39 2.82 1.69 -9.80
C GLU A 39 4.04 0.96 -9.25
N LEU A 40 5.23 1.27 -9.75
CA LEU A 40 6.47 0.67 -9.26
C LEU A 40 6.71 0.96 -7.77
N MET A 41 6.42 2.19 -7.31
CA MET A 41 6.57 2.56 -5.91
C MET A 41 5.58 1.84 -5.00
N ASN A 42 4.38 1.52 -5.52
CA ASN A 42 3.39 0.69 -4.82
C ASN A 42 3.82 -0.78 -4.72
N GLU A 43 4.48 -1.31 -5.75
CA GLU A 43 4.88 -2.73 -5.82
C GLU A 43 6.21 -3.02 -5.11
N GLU A 44 7.27 -2.23 -5.36
CA GLU A 44 8.62 -2.57 -4.90
C GLU A 44 9.01 -1.93 -3.56
N PHE A 45 8.53 -0.72 -3.27
CA PHE A 45 9.27 0.14 -2.35
C PHE A 45 8.68 0.28 -0.96
N CYS A 46 7.36 0.31 -0.82
CA CYS A 46 6.80 0.72 0.46
C CYS A 46 5.83 -0.26 1.09
N GLY A 47 4.82 -0.77 0.37
CA GLY A 47 3.72 -1.55 0.98
C GLY A 47 2.91 -0.79 2.05
N GLN A 48 3.42 0.32 2.59
CA GLN A 48 2.82 1.18 3.61
C GLN A 48 2.36 2.53 3.06
N HIS A 49 2.97 3.01 1.97
CA HIS A 49 2.55 4.19 1.25
C HIS A 49 1.91 3.79 -0.07
N THR A 50 0.80 4.42 -0.41
CA THR A 50 0.14 4.33 -1.70
C THR A 50 0.42 5.58 -2.50
N PHE A 51 1.03 5.39 -3.67
CA PHE A 51 1.39 6.44 -4.60
C PHE A 51 0.35 6.52 -5.71
N TYR A 52 -0.01 7.74 -6.12
CA TYR A 52 -0.91 7.97 -7.24
C TYR A 52 -0.52 9.25 -7.99
N SER A 53 -0.68 9.21 -9.31
CA SER A 53 -0.45 10.38 -10.15
C SER A 53 -1.64 11.34 -10.07
N GLN A 54 -1.36 12.63 -9.92
CA GLN A 54 -2.37 13.67 -10.04
C GLN A 54 -1.86 14.79 -10.93
N ARG A 55 -2.71 15.26 -11.84
CA ARG A 55 -2.44 16.47 -12.58
C ARG A 55 -2.55 17.69 -11.64
N ALA A 56 -1.48 18.45 -11.52
CA ALA A 56 -1.47 19.73 -10.83
C ALA A 56 -1.87 20.86 -11.79
N GLU A 57 -1.96 22.08 -11.27
CA GLU A 57 -2.41 23.22 -12.07
C GLU A 57 -1.43 23.50 -13.24
N GLY A 58 -1.98 23.68 -14.44
CA GLY A 58 -1.23 23.94 -15.67
C GLY A 58 -0.54 22.71 -16.27
N ASP A 59 0.79 22.82 -16.40
CA ASP A 59 1.68 21.85 -17.05
C ASP A 59 2.44 20.96 -16.04
N ASN A 60 2.02 20.96 -14.77
CA ASN A 60 2.68 20.18 -13.73
C ASN A 60 1.89 18.91 -13.39
N PHE A 61 2.63 17.86 -13.07
CA PHE A 61 2.14 16.59 -12.56
C PHE A 61 2.78 16.33 -11.21
N VAL A 62 1.96 15.98 -10.23
CA VAL A 62 2.40 15.69 -8.87
C VAL A 62 2.08 14.24 -8.55
N ILE A 63 3.08 13.47 -8.14
CA ILE A 63 2.88 12.14 -7.58
C ILE A 63 2.62 12.31 -6.09
N ARG A 64 1.39 12.07 -5.68
CA ARG A 64 0.97 12.19 -4.28
C ARG A 64 1.21 10.91 -3.52
N VAL A 65 1.38 11.07 -2.21
CA VAL A 65 1.62 9.96 -1.30
C VAL A 65 0.51 9.92 -0.27
N ALA A 66 -0.22 8.81 -0.21
CA ALA A 66 -1.15 8.52 0.86
C ALA A 66 -0.57 7.42 1.75
N ILE A 67 -0.72 7.56 3.07
CA ILE A 67 -0.39 6.47 3.99
C ILE A 67 -1.51 5.44 3.90
N ASN A 68 -1.16 4.20 3.60
CA ASN A 68 -2.13 3.11 3.60
C ASN A 68 -2.45 2.76 5.05
N ALA A 69 -3.62 3.19 5.54
CA ALA A 69 -4.03 3.01 6.93
C ALA A 69 -4.16 1.53 7.36
N THR A 70 -4.10 0.58 6.41
CA THR A 70 -4.05 -0.86 6.73
C THR A 70 -2.65 -1.36 7.08
N ALA A 71 -1.60 -0.62 6.72
CA ALA A 71 -0.20 -0.94 7.05
C ALA A 71 0.27 -0.35 8.38
N VAL A 72 -0.65 0.19 9.18
CA VAL A 72 -0.37 0.66 10.53
C VAL A 72 -0.35 -0.57 11.44
N SER A 73 0.82 -1.19 11.58
CA SER A 73 1.11 -2.20 12.60
C SER A 73 1.14 -1.60 14.02
N GLY A 74 0.18 -0.75 14.36
CA GLY A 74 0.30 0.15 15.51
C GLY A 74 -1.00 0.79 16.02
N CYS A 75 -2.19 0.31 15.62
CA CYS A 75 -3.40 0.63 16.39
C CYS A 75 -4.11 -0.66 16.81
N SER A 76 -3.85 -1.02 18.06
CA SER A 76 -4.54 -2.04 18.83
C SER A 76 -6.06 -1.86 18.76
N THR A 77 -6.75 -2.79 18.11
CA THR A 77 -8.06 -3.22 18.60
C THR A 77 -7.84 -4.59 19.24
N GLY A 78 -8.08 -4.65 20.54
CA GLY A 78 -7.47 -5.62 21.44
C GLY A 78 -7.74 -7.08 21.08
N VAL A 79 -6.67 -7.79 20.71
CA VAL A 79 -6.47 -9.19 21.06
C VAL A 79 -5.05 -9.28 21.60
N SER A 80 -4.92 -9.28 22.93
CA SER A 80 -3.76 -9.89 23.56
C SER A 80 -3.99 -11.39 23.47
N CYS A 81 -3.37 -12.03 22.48
CA CYS A 81 -3.10 -13.46 22.53
C CYS A 81 -1.69 -13.65 23.06
N ASP A 82 -1.54 -13.41 24.37
CA ASP A 82 -0.64 -14.23 25.17
C ASP A 82 -1.20 -15.66 25.15
N VAL A 83 -0.87 -16.44 24.12
CA VAL A 83 -0.72 -17.91 24.17
C VAL A 83 -0.29 -18.46 22.80
N GLY A 84 0.87 -19.10 22.80
CA GLY A 84 1.07 -20.31 22.00
C GLY A 84 1.81 -20.16 20.68
N CYS A 85 3.14 -20.24 20.76
CA CYS A 85 3.95 -20.82 19.69
C CYS A 85 3.38 -22.21 19.35
N GLY A 86 2.84 -22.36 18.15
CA GLY A 86 2.31 -23.60 17.61
C GLY A 86 2.41 -23.56 16.10
N SER A 87 3.65 -23.61 15.60
CA SER A 87 3.95 -23.82 14.18
C SER A 87 3.14 -24.98 13.63
N THR A 88 2.34 -24.72 12.60
CA THR A 88 2.18 -25.67 11.51
C THR A 88 1.85 -24.88 10.26
N ASP A 89 2.90 -24.56 9.51
CA ASP A 89 2.78 -24.33 8.08
C ASP A 89 2.24 -25.64 7.47
N ASP A 90 0.97 -25.68 7.08
CA ASP A 90 0.48 -26.64 6.08
C ASP A 90 -0.22 -25.88 4.96
N TRP A 91 0.50 -25.79 3.87
CA TRP A 91 0.12 -25.24 2.59
C TRP A 91 -0.48 -26.40 1.79
N SER A 92 -1.78 -26.61 1.92
CA SER A 92 -2.53 -27.48 1.01
C SER A 92 -3.78 -26.76 0.54
N LEU A 93 -3.67 -26.22 -0.68
CA LEU A 93 -4.77 -25.87 -1.56
C LEU A 93 -5.79 -27.03 -1.58
N GLU A 94 -7.06 -26.75 -1.32
CA GLU A 94 -8.15 -27.19 -2.20
C GLU A 94 -9.49 -26.56 -1.80
N SER A 95 -10.11 -25.90 -2.77
CA SER A 95 -11.49 -25.48 -2.71
C SER A 95 -12.41 -26.69 -2.60
N THR A 96 -13.25 -26.75 -1.58
CA THR A 96 -14.60 -27.29 -1.76
C THR A 96 -15.50 -26.76 -0.67
N ALA A 97 -16.67 -26.32 -1.11
CA ALA A 97 -17.80 -25.98 -0.27
C ALA A 97 -18.05 -27.09 0.74
N ASP A 98 -18.40 -26.73 1.98
CA ASP A 98 -19.59 -27.29 2.60
C ASP A 98 -20.03 -26.45 3.79
N ALA A 99 -21.31 -26.12 3.77
CA ALA A 99 -22.02 -25.54 4.89
C ALA A 99 -21.96 -26.48 6.08
N ASN A 100 -21.48 -26.03 7.24
CA ASN A 100 -22.01 -26.49 8.51
C ASN A 100 -21.90 -25.41 9.58
N ASN A 101 -23.06 -25.20 10.18
CA ASN A 101 -23.39 -24.39 11.33
C ASN A 101 -22.55 -24.79 12.55
N ASP A 102 -21.68 -23.90 13.01
CA ASP A 102 -21.15 -23.94 14.38
C ASP A 102 -21.20 -22.55 15.00
N SER A 103 -22.42 -22.19 15.41
CA SER A 103 -22.74 -21.52 16.68
C SER A 103 -21.55 -20.89 17.41
N CYS A 104 -21.32 -19.59 17.19
CA CYS A 104 -20.51 -18.78 18.10
C CYS A 104 -21.24 -18.67 19.46
N GLY A 105 -20.93 -19.61 20.36
CA GLY A 105 -21.51 -19.74 21.68
C GLY A 105 -21.45 -18.43 22.46
N THR A 106 -22.61 -17.99 22.93
CA THR A 106 -22.80 -16.90 23.88
C THR A 106 -22.07 -17.25 25.19
N GLY A 107 -21.01 -16.51 25.53
CA GLY A 107 -20.22 -16.84 26.71
C GLY A 107 -19.16 -15.81 27.11
N CYS A 108 -19.40 -14.51 26.92
CA CYS A 108 -18.59 -13.48 27.58
C CYS A 108 -19.06 -13.33 29.04
N GLY A 109 -18.62 -14.23 29.91
CA GLY A 109 -18.73 -14.08 31.36
C GLY A 109 -17.53 -13.31 31.90
N CYS A 110 -17.72 -12.03 32.23
CA CYS A 110 -16.78 -11.28 33.08
C CYS A 110 -17.08 -11.65 34.54
N SER A 111 -16.16 -12.37 35.18
CA SER A 111 -16.13 -12.57 36.64
C SER A 111 -15.19 -11.56 37.28
#